data_AF-A0AA50VQV8-F1
#
_entry.id   AF-A0AA50VQV8-F1
#
_cell.length_a   1.000
_cell.length_b   1.000
_cell.length_c   1.000
_cell.angle_alpha   90.00
_cell.angle_beta   90.00
_cell.angle_gamma   90.00
#
_symmetry.space_group_name_H-M   'P 1'
#
loop_
_entity.id
_entity.type
_entity.pdbx_description
1 polymer ?
#
loop_
_entity_poly.entity_id
_entity_poly.type
_entity_poly.pdbx_seq_one_letter_code
_entity_poly.pdbx_strand_id
1 'polypeptide(L)'
;ASASYDNTVKLYKEDQLDSDWTCVATLHSHESTVWSLTFDKTGQRLATCSDDKSVKIWKEYTPENSEGVIVADQESIWKCVCTLSG
;
A
#
# COMPACT_ATOMS: atom_id res chain seq x y z
N ALA A 1 -7.50 0.53 -4.81
CA ALA A 1 -6.29 1.34 -4.53
C ALA A 1 -6.32 2.58 -5.41
N SER A 2 -5.88 3.73 -4.90
CA SER A 2 -5.79 4.97 -5.66
C SER A 2 -4.41 5.61 -5.51
N ALA A 3 -3.91 6.19 -6.59
CA ALA A 3 -2.73 7.06 -6.62
C ALA A 3 -3.20 8.52 -6.71
N SER A 4 -2.50 9.44 -6.04
CA SER A 4 -2.95 10.82 -5.88
C SER A 4 -1.81 11.84 -6.02
N TYR A 5 -2.21 13.07 -6.34
CA TYR A 5 -1.35 14.26 -6.35
C TYR A 5 -0.88 14.69 -4.95
N ASP A 6 -1.53 14.19 -3.89
CA ASP A 6 -1.14 14.44 -2.50
C ASP A 6 0.07 13.61 -2.02
N ASN A 7 0.77 12.96 -2.96
CA ASN A 7 1.93 12.09 -2.73
C ASN A 7 1.62 10.78 -2.00
N THR A 8 0.34 10.44 -1.83
CA THR A 8 -0.09 9.22 -1.14
C THR A 8 -0.71 8.21 -2.08
N VAL A 9 -0.69 6.95 -1.63
CA VAL A 9 -1.53 5.89 -2.19
C VAL A 9 -2.49 5.43 -1.11
N LYS A 10 -3.78 5.34 -1.44
CA LYS A 10 -4.81 4.84 -0.52
C LYS A 10 -5.31 3.47 -0.93
N LEU A 11 -5.48 2.60 0.06
CA LEU A 11 -6.06 1.28 -0.09
C LEU A 11 -7.42 1.26 0.59
N TYR A 12 -8.35 0.56 -0.04
CA TYR A 12 -9.73 0.48 0.40
C TYR A 12 -10.14 -0.98 0.45
N LYS A 13 -10.97 -1.32 1.43
CA LYS A 13 -11.53 -2.65 1.61
C LYS A 13 -13.02 -2.50 1.93
N GLU A 14 -13.80 -3.46 1.47
CA GLU A 14 -15.21 -3.58 1.81
C GLU A 14 -15.35 -4.14 3.23
N ASP A 15 -16.17 -3.48 4.06
CA ASP A 15 -16.64 -4.02 5.32
C ASP A 15 -17.78 -5.02 5.04
N GLN A 16 -17.65 -6.22 5.59
CA GLN A 16 -18.58 -7.31 5.35
C GLN A 16 -19.92 -7.14 6.09
N LEU A 17 -19.98 -6.26 7.09
CA LEU A 17 -21.16 -6.07 7.92
C LEU A 17 -22.17 -5.10 7.28
N ASP A 18 -21.70 -4.06 6.60
CA ASP A 18 -22.54 -3.00 6.02
C ASP A 18 -22.34 -2.80 4.51
N SER A 19 -21.42 -3.54 3.87
CA SER A 19 -21.06 -3.40 2.45
C SER A 19 -20.50 -2.01 2.08
N ASP A 20 -20.03 -1.24 3.05
CA ASP A 20 -19.37 0.04 2.80
C ASP A 20 -17.87 -0.17 2.54
N TRP A 21 -17.28 0.73 1.74
CA TRP A 21 -15.85 0.73 1.46
C TRP A 21 -15.13 1.75 2.33
N THR A 22 -14.18 1.28 3.13
CA THR A 22 -13.40 2.13 4.03
C THR A 22 -11.94 2.19 3.61
N CYS A 23 -11.26 3.29 3.97
CA CYS A 23 -9.84 3.48 3.72
C CYS A 23 -9.03 2.74 4.80
N VAL A 24 -8.51 1.56 4.47
CA VAL A 24 -7.78 0.70 5.41
C VAL A 24 -6.29 1.02 5.51
N ALA A 25 -5.71 1.68 4.50
CA ALA A 25 -4.31 2.11 4.56
C ALA A 25 -4.06 3.36 3.74
N THR A 26 -3.18 4.23 4.25
CA THR A 26 -2.59 5.33 3.49
C THR A 26 -1.07 5.17 3.48
N LEU A 27 -0.50 5.00 2.30
CA LEU A 27 0.90 4.76 2.07
C LEU A 27 1.63 6.09 1.87
N HIS A 28 2.38 6.50 2.88
CA HIS A 28 3.15 7.75 2.87
C HIS A 28 4.63 7.42 2.69
N SER A 29 5.16 7.64 1.48
CA SER A 29 6.60 7.50 1.24
C SER A 29 7.09 8.22 -0.01
N HIS A 30 6.22 8.47 -0.99
CA HIS A 30 6.58 9.28 -2.15
C HIS A 30 6.74 10.74 -1.76
N GLU A 31 7.69 11.42 -2.39
CA GLU A 31 7.99 12.84 -2.16
C GLU A 31 7.27 13.75 -3.15
N SER A 32 6.67 13.18 -4.20
CA SER A 32 5.90 13.88 -5.22
C SER A 32 4.72 13.02 -5.71
N THR A 33 3.96 13.57 -6.66
CA THR A 33 2.72 12.99 -7.20
C THR A 33 2.90 11.53 -7.60
N VAL A 34 1.99 10.67 -7.15
CA VAL A 34 1.95 9.28 -7.57
C VAL A 34 1.11 9.18 -8.83
N TRP A 35 1.74 8.74 -9.92
CA TRP A 35 1.08 8.70 -11.23
C TRP A 35 0.38 7.38 -11.52
N SER A 36 0.94 6.28 -11.01
CA SER A 36 0.39 4.96 -11.28
C SER A 36 0.71 3.96 -10.18
N LEU A 37 -0.09 2.91 -10.14
CA LEU A 37 0.07 1.79 -9.24
C LEU A 37 -0.35 0.50 -9.92
N THR A 38 0.23 -0.62 -9.50
CA THR A 38 -0.17 -1.95 -9.95
C THR A 38 0.08 -3.00 -8.88
N PHE A 39 -0.86 -3.93 -8.72
CA PHE A 39 -0.68 -5.08 -7.84
C PHE A 39 0.09 -6.17 -8.55
N ASP A 40 0.81 -6.98 -7.77
CA ASP A 40 1.29 -8.25 -8.27
C ASP A 40 0.13 -9.24 -8.47
N LYS A 41 0.41 -10.39 -9.08
CA LYS A 41 -0.61 -11.41 -9.36
C LYS A 41 -1.27 -11.97 -8.10
N THR A 42 -0.56 -11.95 -6.97
CA THR A 42 -1.07 -12.48 -5.70
C THR A 42 -1.85 -11.45 -4.90
N GLY A 43 -1.73 -10.16 -5.22
CA GLY A 43 -2.33 -9.05 -4.48
C GLY A 43 -1.57 -8.68 -3.20
N GLN A 44 -0.52 -9.43 -2.82
CA GLN A 44 0.25 -9.20 -1.59
C GLN A 44 1.33 -8.12 -1.74
N ARG A 45 1.61 -7.69 -2.98
CA ARG A 45 2.55 -6.62 -3.27
C ARG A 45 1.94 -5.58 -4.19
N LEU A 46 2.36 -4.34 -4.00
CA LEU A 46 1.97 -3.21 -4.83
C LEU A 46 3.23 -2.49 -5.31
N ALA A 47 3.30 -2.18 -6.59
CA ALA A 47 4.29 -1.27 -7.14
C ALA A 47 3.64 0.09 -7.40
N THR A 48 4.33 1.17 -7.04
CA THR A 48 3.88 2.55 -7.23
C THR A 48 4.98 3.36 -7.89
N CYS A 49 4.62 4.23 -8.85
CA CYS A 49 5.57 5.14 -9.49
C CYS A 49 5.16 6.60 -9.28
N SER A 50 6.16 7.44 -9.05
CA SER A 50 5.97 8.85 -8.72
C SER A 50 6.86 9.76 -9.57
N ASP A 51 6.45 11.02 -9.64
CA ASP A 51 7.24 12.12 -10.19
C ASP A 51 8.55 12.37 -9.40
N ASP A 52 8.68 11.82 -8.19
CA ASP A 52 9.90 11.84 -7.38
C ASP A 52 11.06 11.00 -7.95
N LYS A 53 10.90 10.47 -9.17
CA LYS A 53 11.83 9.60 -9.89
C LYS A 53 12.10 8.28 -9.18
N SER A 54 11.17 7.84 -8.33
CA SER A 54 11.24 6.55 -7.67
C SER A 54 10.06 5.65 -7.99
N VAL A 55 10.36 4.35 -7.95
CA VAL A 55 9.36 3.28 -7.89
C VAL A 55 9.47 2.63 -6.52
N LYS A 56 8.35 2.53 -5.80
CA LYS A 56 8.30 1.89 -4.49
C LYS A 56 7.54 0.58 -4.57
N ILE A 57 8.08 -0.43 -3.89
CA ILE A 57 7.43 -1.73 -3.74
C ILE A 57 6.92 -1.84 -2.31
N TRP A 58 5.65 -2.11 -2.19
CA TRP A 58 4.94 -2.28 -0.93
C TRP A 58 4.57 -3.74 -0.76
N LYS A 59 4.58 -4.20 0.48
CA LYS A 59 4.16 -5.53 0.88
C LYS A 59 3.14 -5.45 1.99
N GLU A 60 2.10 -6.28 1.87
CA GLU A 60 1.11 -6.49 2.90
C GLU A 60 1.61 -7.47 3.96
N TYR A 61 1.39 -7.13 5.23
CA TYR A 61 1.67 -7.97 6.39
C TYR A 61 0.37 -8.22 7.13
N THR A 62 -0.08 -9.48 7.12
CA THR A 62 -1.23 -9.94 7.90
C THR A 62 -0.80 -10.28 9.33
N PRO A 63 -1.71 -10.34 10.32
CA PRO A 63 -1.37 -10.70 11.70
C PRO A 63 -0.64 -12.04 11.86
N GLU A 64 -0.88 -12.99 10.96
CA GLU A 64 -0.27 -14.32 10.97
C GLU A 64 0.88 -14.46 9.95
N ASN A 65 1.53 -13.34 9.59
CA ASN A 65 2.62 -13.37 8.62
C ASN A 65 3.82 -14.20 9.13
N SER A 66 4.45 -14.95 8.22
CA SER A 66 5.62 -15.79 8.51
C SER A 66 6.90 -15.02 8.80
N GLU A 67 6.91 -13.70 8.60
CA GLU A 67 8.08 -12.84 8.83
C GLU A 67 8.14 -12.25 10.26
N GLY A 68 7.17 -12.59 11.12
CA GLY A 68 7.15 -12.15 12.52
C GLY A 68 6.89 -10.66 12.71
N VAL A 69 6.33 -9.98 11.70
CA VAL A 69 5.97 -8.57 11.80
C VAL A 69 4.75 -8.44 12.72
N ILE A 70 4.89 -7.69 13.82
CA ILE A 70 3.76 -7.44 14.73
C ILE A 70 2.74 -6.53 14.05
N VAL A 71 1.49 -6.98 14.07
CA VAL A 71 0.31 -6.26 13.56
C VAL A 71 -0.66 -6.10 14.74
N ALA A 72 -0.82 -4.87 15.23
CA ALA A 72 -1.46 -4.62 16.52
C ALA A 72 -2.99 -4.78 16.51
N ASP A 73 -3.65 -4.45 15.39
CA ASP A 73 -5.11 -4.20 15.37
C ASP A 73 -5.90 -5.21 14.52
N GLN A 74 -5.38 -6.43 14.31
CA GLN A 74 -5.99 -7.47 13.44
C GLN A 74 -6.19 -7.07 11.96
N GLU A 75 -5.95 -5.82 11.58
CA GLU A 75 -5.94 -5.34 10.19
C GLU A 75 -4.55 -5.44 9.57
N SER A 76 -4.48 -5.77 8.27
CA SER A 76 -3.19 -5.88 7.58
C SER A 76 -2.49 -4.52 7.47
N ILE A 77 -1.17 -4.50 7.69
CA ILE A 77 -0.35 -3.30 7.51
C ILE A 77 0.44 -3.37 6.20
N TRP A 78 0.67 -2.22 5.59
CA TRP A 78 1.44 -2.11 4.36
C TRP A 78 2.75 -1.39 4.63
N LYS A 79 3.86 -1.99 4.19
CA LYS A 79 5.21 -1.41 4.36
C LYS A 79 5.91 -1.30 3.03
N CYS A 80 6.65 -0.21 2.83
CA CYS A 80 7.58 -0.07 1.72
C CYS A 80 8.79 -0.98 1.98
N VAL A 81 8.97 -2.00 1.15
CA VAL A 81 10.07 -2.97 1.27
C VAL A 81 11.22 -2.71 0.29
N CYS A 82 10.99 -1.88 -0.73
CA CYS A 82 12.02 -1.48 -1.68
C CYS A 82 11.71 -0.10 -2.26
N THR A 83 12.75 0.72 -2.42
CA THR A 83 12.71 1.95 -3.21
C THR A 83 13.75 1.81 -4.32
N LEU A 84 13.30 1.94 -5.56
CA LEU A 84 14.11 1.95 -6.76
C LEU A 84 14.17 3.39 -7.24
N SER A 85 15.33 4.02 -7.20
CA SER A 85 15.54 5.40 -7.65
C SER A 85 16.69 5.47 -8.65
N GLY A 86 16.65 6.48 -9.51
CA GLY A 86 17.67 6.73 -10.55
C GLY A 86 17.96 8.21 -10.73
#